data_AF-A0A971VQS4-F1
#
_entry.id   AF-A0A971VQS4-F1
#
_cell.length_a   1.000
_cell.length_b   1.000
_cell.length_c   1.000
_cell.angle_alpha   90.00
_cell.angle_beta   90.00
_cell.angle_gamma   90.00
#
_symmetry.space_group_name_H-M   'P 1'
#
loop_
_entity.id
_entity.type
_entity.pdbx_description
1 polymer ?
#
loop_
_entity_poly.entity_id
_entity_poly.type
_entity_poly.pdbx_seq_one_letter_code
_entity_poly.pdbx_strand_id
1 'polypeptide(L)'
;MKFCDNCAARVSDDAVFCANCGMSLTSDSAPSQNNTQGAPQSSASPAENTSYNTYGDYYQQPYIPTDPFDHTHEFSPEEISENKVFAACVYILGVMGIIIGLLAANSSKYVRFHVRQALKIYLLAMVSMILGLVFFWLIIPIIAASVFVIILFVVMIIGFIDAWKGRAKELPIIRNFLK
;
A
#
# COMPACT_ATOMS: atom_id res chain seq x y z
N MET A 1 6.15 25.17 27.37
CA MET A 1 6.27 24.32 26.17
C MET A 1 5.37 24.90 25.09
N LYS A 2 5.88 25.10 23.87
CA LYS A 2 5.13 25.65 22.73
C LYS A 2 4.94 24.62 21.63
N PHE A 3 3.99 24.86 20.72
CA PHE A 3 3.79 24.03 19.53
C PHE A 3 4.38 24.74 18.30
N CYS A 4 4.95 23.97 17.37
CA CYS A 4 5.43 24.51 16.10
C CYS A 4 4.27 24.80 15.15
N ASP A 5 4.19 26.01 14.61
CA ASP A 5 3.09 26.44 13.72
C ASP A 5 3.06 25.70 12.37
N ASN A 6 4.17 25.08 11.97
CA ASN A 6 4.27 24.35 10.70
C ASN A 6 3.90 22.88 10.82
N CYS A 7 4.37 22.19 11.88
CA CYS A 7 4.24 20.73 11.99
C CYS A 7 3.51 20.26 13.25
N ALA A 8 3.02 21.18 14.09
CA ALA A 8 2.33 20.92 15.36
C ALA A 8 3.12 20.05 16.36
N ALA A 9 4.43 19.88 16.17
CA ALA A 9 5.28 19.20 17.14
C ALA A 9 5.44 20.03 18.43
N ARG A 10 5.57 19.36 19.58
CA ARG A 10 5.90 19.99 20.86
C ARG A 10 7.37 20.41 20.86
N VAL A 11 7.64 21.66 21.21
CA VAL A 11 9.00 22.23 21.25
C VAL A 11 9.25 22.91 22.61
N SER A 12 10.50 22.92 23.05
CA SER A 12 10.91 23.62 24.26
C SER A 12 10.76 25.14 24.08
N ASP A 13 10.56 25.87 25.17
CA ASP A 13 10.28 27.31 25.10
C ASP A 13 11.49 28.11 24.60
N ASP A 14 12.70 27.59 24.84
CA ASP A 14 14.01 28.11 24.42
C ASP A 14 14.48 27.63 23.04
N ALA A 15 13.70 26.78 22.35
CA ALA A 15 14.07 26.29 21.02
C ALA A 15 14.03 27.42 19.97
N VAL A 16 15.19 27.62 19.31
CA VAL A 16 15.39 28.54 18.18
C VAL A 16 14.95 27.91 16.85
N PHE A 17 15.04 26.58 16.73
CA PHE A 17 14.62 25.82 15.55
C PHE A 17 13.80 24.59 15.93
N CYS A 18 12.85 24.20 15.08
CA CYS A 18 12.08 22.97 15.25
C CYS A 18 12.91 21.76 14.83
N ALA A 19 13.22 20.85 15.77
CA ALA A 19 13.94 19.61 15.47
C ALA A 19 13.16 18.64 14.56
N ASN A 20 11.84 18.82 14.40
CA ASN A 20 11.00 17.97 13.57
C ASN A 20 10.87 18.45 12.12
N CYS A 21 10.79 19.77 11.89
CA CYS A 21 10.54 20.32 10.54
C CYS A 21 11.56 21.39 10.10
N GLY A 22 12.53 21.75 10.93
CA GLY A 22 13.61 22.68 10.59
C GLY A 22 13.24 24.17 10.56
N MET A 23 12.00 24.54 10.92
CA MET A 23 11.57 25.95 10.93
C MET A 23 12.19 26.72 12.10
N SER A 24 12.63 27.96 11.86
CA SER A 24 13.03 28.89 12.93
C SER A 24 11.82 29.38 13.73
N LEU A 25 11.90 29.31 15.05
CA LEU A 25 10.83 29.66 15.99
C LEU A 25 11.05 31.02 16.66
N THR A 26 12.03 31.79 16.20
CA THR A 26 12.33 33.14 16.67
C THR A 26 11.46 34.15 15.93
N SER A 27 10.56 34.79 16.65
CA SER A 27 9.75 35.91 16.18
C SER A 27 10.49 37.23 16.35
N ASP A 28 11.56 37.44 15.58
CA ASP A 28 12.14 38.77 15.36
C ASP A 28 12.40 38.96 13.85
N SER A 29 11.85 40.06 13.35
CA SER A 29 11.70 40.41 11.94
C SER A 29 12.99 40.90 11.26
N ALA A 30 13.46 40.13 10.26
CA ALA A 30 14.16 40.51 9.00
C ALA A 30 15.55 41.23 9.03
N PRO A 31 16.34 41.22 7.92
CA PRO A 31 16.54 40.20 6.86
C PRO A 31 18.04 39.85 6.61
N SER A 32 18.26 38.72 5.91
CA SER A 32 19.49 38.34 5.14
C SER A 32 20.80 38.09 5.90
N GLN A 33 21.39 36.89 5.79
CA GLN A 33 22.66 36.71 5.08
C GLN A 33 23.16 35.25 5.01
N ASN A 34 23.99 35.10 3.98
CA ASN A 34 24.72 33.97 3.43
C ASN A 34 25.76 33.35 4.40
N ASN A 35 25.85 32.01 4.38
CA ASN A 35 27.01 31.10 4.62
C ASN A 35 27.98 31.28 5.82
N THR A 36 28.64 30.16 6.15
CA THR A 36 29.85 29.93 6.99
C THR A 36 29.75 29.82 8.54
N GLN A 37 29.78 28.55 8.99
CA GLN A 37 30.85 27.91 9.80
C GLN A 37 31.47 28.69 10.97
N GLY A 38 31.25 28.21 12.20
CA GLY A 38 32.03 28.57 13.40
C GLY A 38 31.53 27.90 14.68
N ALA A 39 32.38 27.07 15.30
CA ALA A 39 32.18 26.41 16.61
C ALA A 39 32.45 27.35 17.80
N PRO A 40 32.15 26.93 19.04
CA PRO A 40 33.27 26.70 19.97
C PRO A 40 33.16 25.44 20.86
N GLN A 41 34.23 25.26 21.64
CA GLN A 41 34.91 24.02 22.07
C GLN A 41 34.97 23.91 23.61
N SER A 42 34.93 22.69 24.17
CA SER A 42 35.61 22.24 25.43
C SER A 42 35.17 20.79 25.76
N SER A 43 35.94 19.82 26.26
CA SER A 43 37.38 19.60 26.51
C SER A 43 37.60 18.08 26.75
N ALA A 44 38.76 17.52 26.35
CA ALA A 44 39.16 16.09 26.28
C ALA A 44 39.47 15.43 27.67
N SER A 45 39.55 14.10 27.94
CA SER A 45 40.12 12.87 27.31
C SER A 45 39.74 11.61 28.18
N PRO A 46 40.17 10.33 27.91
CA PRO A 46 40.57 9.63 26.68
C PRO A 46 39.83 8.28 26.39
N ALA A 47 39.71 7.99 25.09
CA ALA A 47 39.71 6.71 24.36
C ALA A 47 39.21 5.39 25.01
N GLU A 48 38.04 4.92 24.54
CA GLU A 48 37.89 3.50 24.22
C GLU A 48 37.12 3.33 22.90
N ASN A 49 37.67 2.48 22.04
CA ASN A 49 37.25 2.19 20.68
C ASN A 49 35.85 1.56 20.67
N THR A 50 34.85 2.21 20.08
CA THR A 50 33.64 1.48 19.68
C THR A 50 33.03 2.05 18.40
N SER A 51 32.90 1.15 17.45
CA SER A 51 32.34 1.30 16.12
C SER A 51 31.01 2.06 16.10
N TYR A 52 30.89 3.03 15.19
CA TYR A 52 29.65 3.74 14.89
C TYR A 52 28.61 2.74 14.39
N ASN A 53 27.76 2.26 15.29
CA ASN A 53 26.49 1.66 14.92
C ASN A 53 25.45 2.78 14.91
N THR A 54 25.05 3.14 13.69
CA THR A 54 23.80 3.83 13.38
C THR A 54 22.67 3.14 14.13
N TYR A 55 22.24 3.73 15.24
CA TYR A 55 21.02 3.31 15.92
C TYR A 55 19.87 3.81 15.07
N GLY A 56 19.38 2.94 14.19
CA GLY A 56 18.09 3.11 13.54
C GLY A 56 17.07 3.33 14.64
N ASP A 57 16.40 4.46 14.55
CA ASP A 57 15.25 4.80 15.38
C ASP A 57 14.18 3.73 15.12
N TYR A 58 14.14 2.72 15.97
CA TYR A 58 13.09 1.72 15.98
C TYR A 58 11.85 2.43 16.51
N TYR A 59 11.15 3.14 15.62
CA TYR A 59 9.75 3.40 15.82
C TYR A 59 9.11 2.04 16.08
N GLN A 60 8.76 1.79 17.34
CA GLN A 60 7.81 0.77 17.74
C GLN A 60 6.50 1.18 17.06
N GLN A 61 6.35 0.78 15.80
CA GLN A 61 5.05 0.69 15.14
C GLN A 61 4.17 -0.09 16.11
N PRO A 62 3.04 0.46 16.58
CA PRO A 62 2.12 -0.30 17.41
C PRO A 62 1.86 -1.63 16.71
N TYR A 63 1.93 -2.74 17.45
CA TYR A 63 1.62 -4.07 16.92
C TYR A 63 0.14 -4.07 16.52
N ILE A 64 -0.11 -3.62 15.29
CA ILE A 64 -1.35 -3.88 14.58
C ILE A 64 -1.18 -5.31 14.09
N PRO A 65 -2.06 -6.25 14.46
CA PRO A 65 -2.12 -7.54 13.83
C PRO A 65 -2.37 -7.31 12.33
N THR A 66 -1.30 -7.22 11.54
CA THR A 66 -1.37 -7.06 10.10
C THR A 66 -1.77 -8.41 9.54
N ASP A 67 -3.00 -8.48 9.02
CA ASP A 67 -3.45 -9.60 8.20
C ASP A 67 -2.35 -9.88 7.14
N PRO A 68 -1.70 -11.05 7.16
CA PRO A 68 -0.61 -11.36 6.23
C PRO A 68 -1.01 -11.28 4.75
N PHE A 69 -2.31 -11.28 4.48
CA PHE A 69 -2.90 -11.18 3.14
C PHE A 69 -3.34 -9.75 2.79
N ASP A 70 -3.02 -8.77 3.63
CA ASP A 70 -3.32 -7.35 3.41
C ASP A 70 -2.06 -6.57 3.02
N HIS A 71 -1.91 -6.37 1.71
CA HIS A 71 -0.79 -5.65 1.11
C HIS A 71 -1.05 -4.14 1.01
N THR A 72 -2.13 -3.63 1.61
CA THR A 72 -2.51 -2.20 1.45
C THR A 72 -1.41 -1.25 1.90
N HIS A 73 -0.64 -1.63 2.93
CA HIS A 73 0.46 -0.85 3.47
C HIS A 73 1.69 -0.77 2.52
N GLU A 74 1.76 -1.60 1.49
CA GLU A 74 2.84 -1.59 0.49
C GLU A 74 2.66 -0.47 -0.56
N PHE A 75 1.48 0.14 -0.62
CA PHE A 75 1.12 1.16 -1.60
C PHE A 75 0.96 2.52 -0.94
N SER A 76 1.46 3.58 -1.59
CA SER A 76 1.28 4.94 -1.08
C SER A 76 -0.19 5.38 -1.22
N PRO A 77 -0.71 6.23 -0.32
CA PRO A 77 -2.07 6.77 -0.45
C PRO A 77 -2.31 7.50 -1.78
N GLU A 78 -1.28 8.19 -2.28
CA GLU A 78 -1.30 8.88 -3.57
C GLU A 78 -1.51 7.89 -4.72
N GLU A 79 -0.68 6.83 -4.79
CA GLU A 79 -0.78 5.78 -5.81
C GLU A 79 -2.16 5.11 -5.82
N ILE A 80 -2.70 4.80 -4.63
CA ILE A 80 -4.05 4.24 -4.49
C ILE A 80 -5.09 5.21 -5.02
N SER A 81 -5.02 6.48 -4.64
CA SER A 81 -6.05 7.47 -4.97
C SER A 81 -6.16 7.74 -6.47
N GLU A 82 -5.03 7.81 -7.17
CA GLU A 82 -4.96 8.05 -8.61
C GLU A 82 -5.42 6.83 -9.42
N ASN A 83 -5.14 5.61 -8.92
CA ASN A 83 -5.29 4.39 -9.69
C ASN A 83 -6.45 3.48 -9.26
N LYS A 84 -7.21 3.83 -8.21
CA LYS A 84 -8.33 3.01 -7.69
C LYS A 84 -9.39 2.67 -8.73
N VAL A 85 -9.66 3.57 -9.68
CA VAL A 85 -10.65 3.33 -10.73
C VAL A 85 -10.17 2.23 -11.66
N PHE A 86 -8.91 2.27 -12.10
CA PHE A 86 -8.32 1.21 -12.92
C PHE A 86 -8.28 -0.13 -12.19
N ALA A 87 -7.95 -0.13 -10.90
CA ALA A 87 -7.97 -1.32 -10.05
C ALA A 87 -9.39 -1.88 -9.83
N ALA A 88 -10.43 -1.05 -9.83
CA ALA A 88 -11.81 -1.51 -9.73
C ALA A 88 -12.33 -2.06 -11.07
N CYS A 89 -11.98 -1.41 -12.19
CA CYS A 89 -12.41 -1.79 -13.53
C CYS A 89 -12.03 -3.22 -13.92
N VAL A 90 -10.90 -3.74 -13.43
CA VAL A 90 -10.46 -5.11 -13.75
C VAL A 90 -11.41 -6.20 -13.26
N TYR A 91 -12.30 -5.91 -12.29
CA TYR A 91 -13.26 -6.88 -11.77
C TYR A 91 -14.61 -6.84 -12.50
N ILE A 92 -15.05 -5.69 -13.01
CA ILE A 92 -16.42 -5.52 -13.53
C ILE A 92 -16.49 -5.46 -15.07
N LEU A 93 -15.43 -5.00 -15.74
CA LEU A 93 -15.43 -4.83 -17.21
C LEU A 93 -14.96 -6.09 -17.96
N GLY A 94 -14.79 -7.22 -17.27
CA GLY A 94 -14.37 -8.46 -17.91
C GLY A 94 -12.98 -8.36 -18.53
N VAL A 95 -12.80 -9.02 -19.67
CA VAL A 95 -11.55 -9.00 -20.45
C VAL A 95 -11.12 -7.58 -20.82
N MET A 96 -12.07 -6.68 -21.12
CA MET A 96 -11.75 -5.28 -21.42
C MET A 96 -11.16 -4.57 -20.21
N GLY A 97 -11.69 -4.83 -19.01
CA GLY A 97 -11.11 -4.33 -17.76
C GLY A 97 -9.69 -4.81 -17.54
N ILE A 98 -9.41 -6.08 -17.82
CA ILE A 98 -8.06 -6.65 -17.73
C ILE A 98 -7.09 -5.97 -18.70
N ILE A 99 -7.50 -5.72 -19.95
CA ILE A 99 -6.64 -5.02 -20.93
C ILE A 99 -6.30 -3.61 -20.44
N ILE A 100 -7.30 -2.85 -20.00
CA ILE A 100 -7.11 -1.50 -19.46
C ILE A 100 -6.19 -1.54 -18.23
N GLY A 101 -6.44 -2.48 -17.31
CA GLY A 101 -5.64 -2.67 -16.11
C GLY A 101 -4.19 -3.06 -16.43
N LEU A 102 -3.95 -3.88 -17.46
CA LEU A 102 -2.59 -4.26 -17.89
C LEU A 102 -1.80 -3.06 -18.44
N LEU A 103 -2.46 -2.16 -19.16
CA LEU A 103 -1.83 -0.92 -19.63
C LEU A 103 -1.47 0.01 -18.46
N ALA A 104 -2.39 0.17 -17.50
CA ALA A 104 -2.16 0.98 -16.29
C ALA A 104 -1.20 0.31 -15.28
N ALA A 105 -1.05 -1.01 -15.31
CA ALA A 105 -0.18 -1.76 -14.41
C ALA A 105 1.31 -1.50 -14.65
N ASN A 106 1.68 -0.91 -15.79
CA ASN A 106 3.07 -0.52 -16.05
C ASN A 106 3.49 0.70 -15.21
N SER A 107 2.54 1.55 -14.82
CA SER A 107 2.78 2.75 -13.99
C SER A 107 2.39 2.57 -12.53
N SER A 108 1.59 1.55 -12.18
CA SER A 108 1.15 1.31 -10.80
C SER A 108 1.29 -0.15 -10.36
N LYS A 109 1.99 -0.34 -9.23
CA LYS A 109 2.09 -1.63 -8.54
C LYS A 109 0.74 -2.03 -7.94
N TYR A 110 -0.05 -1.06 -7.48
CA TYR A 110 -1.40 -1.27 -6.95
C TYR A 110 -2.34 -1.87 -8.01
N VAL A 111 -2.38 -1.30 -9.22
CA VAL A 111 -3.18 -1.86 -10.32
C VAL A 111 -2.68 -3.25 -10.69
N ARG A 112 -1.36 -3.45 -10.75
CA ARG A 112 -0.75 -4.76 -11.05
C ARG A 112 -1.13 -5.83 -10.04
N PHE A 113 -1.32 -5.49 -8.76
CA PHE A 113 -1.85 -6.40 -7.76
C PHE A 113 -3.27 -6.86 -8.12
N HIS A 114 -4.19 -5.93 -8.34
CA HIS A 114 -5.58 -6.24 -8.66
C HIS A 114 -5.75 -6.96 -10.01
N VAL A 115 -4.94 -6.63 -11.03
CA VAL A 115 -4.90 -7.34 -12.31
C VAL A 115 -4.55 -8.82 -12.12
N ARG A 116 -3.53 -9.13 -11.31
CA ARG A 116 -3.14 -10.53 -11.05
C ARG A 116 -4.24 -11.30 -10.34
N GLN A 117 -4.91 -10.68 -9.36
CA GLN A 117 -6.03 -11.29 -8.64
C GLN A 117 -7.20 -11.55 -9.59
N ALA A 118 -7.63 -10.54 -10.35
CA ALA A 118 -8.74 -10.65 -11.30
C ALA A 118 -8.44 -11.69 -12.40
N LEU A 119 -7.22 -11.73 -12.92
CA LEU A 119 -6.80 -12.71 -13.93
C LEU A 119 -6.98 -14.15 -13.41
N LYS A 120 -6.59 -14.43 -12.17
CA LYS A 120 -6.79 -15.76 -11.56
C LYS A 120 -8.29 -16.11 -11.47
N ILE A 121 -9.17 -15.18 -11.11
CA ILE A 121 -10.64 -15.41 -11.12
C ILE A 121 -11.12 -15.79 -12.51
N TYR A 122 -10.76 -14.99 -13.52
CA TYR A 122 -11.20 -15.23 -14.88
C TYR A 122 -10.69 -16.56 -15.43
N LEU A 123 -9.46 -16.94 -15.10
CA LEU A 123 -8.92 -18.26 -15.47
C LEU A 123 -9.73 -19.39 -14.83
N LEU A 124 -10.01 -19.33 -13.52
CA LEU A 124 -10.85 -20.34 -12.86
C LEU A 124 -12.27 -20.39 -13.44
N ALA A 125 -12.86 -19.23 -13.72
CA ALA A 125 -14.20 -19.14 -14.30
C ALA A 125 -14.23 -19.76 -15.71
N MET A 126 -13.24 -19.48 -16.56
CA MET A 126 -13.13 -20.07 -17.90
C MET A 126 -12.94 -21.58 -17.86
N VAL A 127 -12.04 -22.09 -17.00
CA VAL A 127 -11.86 -23.54 -16.81
C VAL A 127 -13.18 -24.18 -16.38
N SER A 128 -13.87 -23.60 -15.42
CA SER A 128 -15.15 -24.10 -14.90
C SER A 128 -16.24 -24.12 -15.98
N MET A 129 -16.29 -23.11 -16.84
CA MET A 129 -17.22 -23.04 -17.96
C MET A 129 -16.94 -24.13 -18.99
N ILE A 130 -15.67 -24.38 -19.32
CA ILE A 130 -15.26 -25.45 -20.24
C ILE A 130 -15.62 -26.83 -19.66
N LEU A 131 -15.34 -27.07 -18.38
CA LEU A 131 -15.73 -28.33 -17.72
C LEU A 131 -17.25 -28.52 -17.70
N GLY A 132 -18.01 -27.45 -17.42
CA GLY A 132 -19.47 -27.47 -17.48
C GLY A 132 -20.01 -27.81 -18.87
N LEU A 133 -19.38 -27.28 -19.93
CA LEU A 133 -19.73 -27.58 -21.32
C LEU A 133 -19.38 -29.02 -21.70
N VAL A 134 -18.20 -29.50 -21.31
CA VAL A 134 -17.77 -30.88 -21.59
C VAL A 134 -18.65 -31.89 -20.88
N PHE A 135 -19.08 -31.63 -19.64
CA PHE A 135 -19.93 -32.54 -18.87
C PHE A 135 -21.42 -32.16 -18.88
N PHE A 136 -21.89 -31.41 -19.89
CA PHE A 136 -23.27 -30.89 -19.92
C PHE A 136 -24.34 -31.99 -19.92
N TRP A 137 -24.02 -33.21 -20.34
CA TRP A 137 -24.96 -34.34 -20.31
C TRP A 137 -25.14 -34.93 -18.91
N LEU A 138 -24.35 -34.51 -17.93
CA LEU A 138 -24.43 -34.94 -16.54
C LEU A 138 -25.01 -33.84 -15.66
N ILE A 139 -26.11 -34.12 -14.96
CA ILE A 139 -26.80 -33.13 -14.11
C ILE A 139 -25.92 -32.66 -12.93
N ILE A 140 -25.22 -33.60 -12.27
CA ILE A 140 -24.41 -33.29 -11.08
C ILE A 140 -23.25 -32.31 -11.39
N PRO A 141 -22.40 -32.54 -12.42
CA PRO A 141 -21.35 -31.61 -12.83
C PRO A 141 -21.87 -30.22 -13.22
N ILE A 142 -23.03 -30.12 -13.86
CA ILE A 142 -23.62 -28.80 -14.19
C ILE A 142 -23.93 -28.02 -12.92
N ILE A 143 -24.61 -28.66 -11.96
CA ILE A 143 -24.96 -28.01 -10.69
C ILE A 143 -23.68 -27.59 -9.97
N ALA A 144 -22.69 -28.49 -9.85
CA ALA A 144 -21.42 -28.19 -9.20
C ALA A 144 -20.66 -27.03 -9.87
N ALA A 145 -20.55 -27.03 -11.20
CA ALA A 145 -19.91 -25.96 -11.97
C ALA A 145 -20.64 -24.62 -11.80
N SER A 146 -21.98 -24.64 -11.82
CA SER A 146 -22.79 -23.42 -11.63
C SER A 146 -22.60 -22.80 -10.25
N VAL A 147 -22.60 -23.62 -9.19
CA VAL A 147 -22.36 -23.18 -7.81
C VAL A 147 -20.95 -22.59 -7.68
N PHE A 148 -19.96 -23.25 -8.27
CA PHE A 148 -18.58 -22.76 -8.23
C PHE A 148 -18.42 -21.42 -8.96
N VAL A 149 -19.03 -21.24 -10.14
CA VAL A 149 -19.04 -19.95 -10.86
C VAL A 149 -19.71 -18.85 -10.04
N ILE A 150 -20.81 -19.15 -9.34
CA ILE A 150 -21.46 -18.19 -8.43
C ILE A 150 -20.52 -17.78 -7.29
N ILE A 151 -19.78 -18.72 -6.70
CA ILE A 151 -18.78 -18.43 -5.66
C ILE A 151 -17.69 -17.50 -6.21
N LEU A 152 -17.16 -17.79 -7.41
CA LEU A 152 -16.17 -16.92 -8.06
C LEU A 152 -16.71 -15.51 -8.33
N PHE A 153 -17.99 -15.40 -8.70
CA PHE A 153 -18.65 -14.11 -8.88
C PHE A 153 -18.72 -13.33 -7.57
N VAL A 154 -19.07 -13.96 -6.44
CA VAL A 154 -19.05 -13.30 -5.12
C VAL A 154 -17.65 -12.82 -4.77
N VAL A 155 -16.62 -13.65 -5.00
CA VAL A 155 -15.21 -13.28 -4.76
C VAL A 155 -14.79 -12.10 -5.64
N MET A 156 -15.25 -12.05 -6.89
CA MET A 156 -15.03 -10.93 -7.81
C MET A 156 -15.62 -9.63 -7.26
N ILE A 157 -16.83 -9.67 -6.71
CA ILE A 157 -17.47 -8.50 -6.07
C ILE A 157 -16.69 -8.05 -4.82
N ILE A 158 -16.17 -8.98 -4.02
CA ILE A 158 -15.30 -8.64 -2.87
C ILE A 158 -14.05 -7.90 -3.36
N GLY A 159 -13.41 -8.39 -4.42
CA GLY A 159 -12.25 -7.73 -5.03
C GLY A 159 -12.54 -6.33 -5.55
N PHE A 160 -13.71 -6.15 -6.17
CA PHE A 160 -14.18 -4.84 -6.59
C PHE A 160 -14.35 -3.88 -5.40
N ILE A 161 -15.03 -4.32 -4.33
CA ILE A 161 -15.26 -3.50 -3.14
C ILE A 161 -13.93 -3.14 -2.46
N ASP A 162 -12.98 -4.08 -2.41
CA ASP A 162 -11.66 -3.82 -1.87
C ASP A 162 -10.89 -2.80 -2.71
N ALA A 163 -10.88 -2.95 -4.04
CA ALA A 163 -10.28 -1.98 -4.94
C ALA A 163 -10.91 -0.58 -4.80
N TRP A 164 -12.24 -0.51 -4.70
CA TRP A 164 -12.97 0.76 -4.52
C TRP A 164 -12.64 1.45 -3.19
N LYS A 165 -12.38 0.65 -2.15
CA LYS A 165 -11.94 1.12 -0.83
C LYS A 165 -10.43 1.36 -0.75
N GLY A 166 -9.68 1.15 -1.83
CA GLY A 166 -8.23 1.31 -1.85
C GLY A 166 -7.47 0.21 -1.10
N ARG A 167 -8.10 -0.95 -0.85
CA ARG A 167 -7.53 -2.07 -0.10
C ARG A 167 -6.95 -3.11 -1.06
N ALA A 168 -5.73 -3.54 -0.81
CA ALA A 168 -5.04 -4.58 -1.58
C ALA A 168 -5.00 -5.90 -0.79
N LYS A 169 -6.17 -6.48 -0.56
CA LYS A 169 -6.29 -7.77 0.14
C LYS A 169 -6.32 -8.92 -0.85
N GLU A 170 -5.63 -10.00 -0.54
CA GLU A 170 -5.74 -11.22 -1.34
C GLU A 170 -7.12 -11.84 -1.17
N LEU A 171 -7.71 -12.28 -2.27
CA LEU A 171 -9.08 -12.77 -2.28
C LEU A 171 -9.17 -14.20 -1.72
N PRO A 172 -10.11 -14.47 -0.79
CA PRO A 172 -10.33 -15.81 -0.25
C PRO A 172 -10.67 -16.75 -1.43
N ILE A 173 -10.04 -17.92 -1.49
CA ILE A 173 -10.02 -18.91 -2.61
C ILE A 173 -8.84 -18.73 -3.58
N ILE A 174 -8.44 -17.50 -3.91
CA ILE A 174 -7.37 -17.27 -4.92
C ILE A 174 -5.96 -17.38 -4.32
N ARG A 175 -5.82 -17.10 -3.03
CA ARG A 175 -4.54 -17.06 -2.29
C ARG A 175 -3.63 -18.26 -2.58
N ASN A 176 -4.23 -19.44 -2.69
CA ASN A 176 -3.49 -20.70 -2.83
C ASN A 176 -3.47 -21.26 -4.26
N PHE A 177 -4.20 -20.69 -5.21
CA PHE A 177 -4.47 -21.37 -6.48
C PHE A 177 -3.41 -21.15 -7.57
N LEU A 178 -2.51 -20.18 -7.43
CA LEU A 178 -1.38 -19.94 -8.34
C LEU A 178 -0.35 -19.06 -7.60
N LYS A 179 0.75 -19.63 -7.09
CA LYS A 179 1.89 -18.85 -6.58
C LYS A 179 2.86 -18.54 -7.71
#